data_AF-A0A3S4XTW7-F1
#
_entry.id   AF-A0A3S4XTW7-F1
#
_cell.length_a   1.000
_cell.length_b   1.000
_cell.length_c   1.000
_cell.angle_alpha   90.00
_cell.angle_beta   90.00
_cell.angle_gamma   90.00
#
_symmetry.space_group_name_H-M   'P 1'
#
loop_
_entity.id
_entity.type
_entity.pdbx_description
1 polymer ?
#
loop_
_entity_poly.entity_id
_entity_poly.type
_entity_poly.pdbx_seq_one_letter_code
_entity_poly.pdbx_strand_id
1 'polypeptide(L)'
;MKIQTVIALVLSAVSVSAQAGNWAVKNGWCQTLTDNGQALVMLKNNTIGIFGQLQGCPNGPQELMGSRINVNGNLVPTSQLCNQQTGFKAVEVEGGQAPAAARKAIASIAGQETSTLQVFGAQLTFTRGDMMTVCPKYVSGLAASAGSRAPEINKGSVMKAVKEAYTKEYDRDTAEAADFGSYKVEGNTVVYEVYNAGYRTYDKVVVTVGADGKATGARVEYMGQ
;
A
#
# COMPACT_ATOMS: atom_id res chain seq x y z
N MET A 1 23.04 10.16 -15.22
CA MET A 1 21.81 9.78 -15.95
C MET A 1 21.12 8.67 -15.18
N LYS A 2 19.94 8.94 -14.60
CA LYS A 2 19.14 7.94 -13.87
C LYS A 2 18.36 7.11 -14.88
N ILE A 3 18.50 5.80 -14.81
CA ILE A 3 17.82 4.83 -15.67
C ILE A 3 16.34 4.86 -15.29
N GLN A 4 15.51 5.50 -16.12
CA GLN A 4 14.06 5.36 -16.08
C GLN A 4 13.73 3.98 -16.64
N THR A 5 13.39 3.04 -15.76
CA THR A 5 12.89 1.72 -16.14
C THR A 5 11.48 1.87 -16.69
N VAL A 6 11.36 2.12 -18.00
CA VAL A 6 10.09 2.09 -18.73
C VAL A 6 9.60 0.65 -18.75
N ILE A 7 8.58 0.35 -17.95
CA ILE A 7 7.87 -0.92 -18.02
C ILE A 7 7.05 -0.92 -19.30
N ALA A 8 7.56 -1.57 -20.34
CA ALA A 8 6.82 -1.83 -21.58
C ALA A 8 5.69 -2.84 -21.28
N LEU A 9 4.48 -2.32 -21.05
CA LEU A 9 3.26 -3.14 -21.00
C LEU A 9 2.81 -3.45 -22.43
N VAL A 10 3.25 -4.58 -22.98
CA VAL A 10 2.70 -5.13 -24.22
C VAL A 10 1.37 -5.80 -23.90
N LEU A 11 0.27 -5.10 -24.17
CA LEU A 11 -1.10 -5.59 -24.00
C LEU A 11 -1.58 -6.24 -25.32
N SER A 12 -1.33 -7.54 -25.48
CA SER A 12 -2.02 -8.34 -26.49
C SER A 12 -3.51 -8.45 -26.13
N ALA A 13 -4.37 -7.96 -27.02
CA ALA A 13 -5.81 -8.03 -26.90
C ALA A 13 -6.27 -9.49 -27.02
N VAL A 14 -6.58 -10.12 -25.88
CA VAL A 14 -7.39 -11.35 -25.84
C VAL A 14 -8.48 -11.17 -24.80
N SER A 15 -9.67 -10.85 -25.33
CA SER A 15 -10.95 -10.64 -24.68
C SER A 15 -11.46 -11.95 -24.07
N VAL A 16 -10.92 -12.31 -22.90
CA VAL A 16 -11.67 -13.13 -21.94
C VAL A 16 -12.29 -12.13 -20.97
N SER A 17 -13.61 -12.06 -21.02
CA SER A 17 -14.49 -11.14 -20.30
C SER A 17 -14.15 -11.10 -18.81
N ALA A 18 -13.32 -10.14 -18.41
CA ALA A 18 -13.31 -9.69 -17.03
C ALA A 18 -14.68 -9.04 -16.84
N GLN A 19 -15.64 -9.78 -16.32
CA GLN A 19 -16.92 -9.20 -15.93
C GLN A 19 -16.71 -8.58 -14.55
N ALA A 20 -17.51 -7.58 -14.18
CA ALA A 20 -17.36 -7.01 -12.84
C ALA A 20 -17.56 -8.09 -11.77
N GLY A 21 -16.62 -8.17 -10.82
CA GLY A 21 -16.61 -9.21 -9.80
C GLY A 21 -16.08 -10.57 -10.24
N ASN A 22 -15.69 -10.76 -11.50
CA ASN A 22 -15.00 -11.96 -11.99
C ASN A 22 -13.54 -11.60 -12.27
N TRP A 23 -12.71 -11.81 -11.26
CA TRP A 23 -11.30 -11.49 -11.28
C TRP A 23 -10.53 -12.54 -12.08
N ALA A 24 -9.47 -12.09 -12.75
CA ALA A 24 -8.56 -12.97 -13.46
C ALA A 24 -7.11 -12.54 -13.24
N VAL A 25 -6.19 -13.50 -13.18
CA VAL A 25 -4.76 -13.20 -13.19
C VAL A 25 -4.25 -13.25 -14.63
N LYS A 26 -3.80 -12.11 -15.17
CA LYS A 26 -3.19 -12.00 -16.50
C LYS A 26 -1.88 -11.22 -16.40
N ASN A 27 -0.81 -11.74 -17.00
CA ASN A 27 0.51 -11.08 -17.06
C ASN A 27 1.03 -10.59 -15.68
N GLY A 28 0.75 -11.36 -14.63
CA GLY A 28 1.17 -11.02 -13.26
C GLY A 28 0.35 -9.92 -12.57
N TRP A 29 -0.74 -9.47 -13.19
CA TRP A 29 -1.75 -8.60 -12.59
C TRP A 29 -3.03 -9.38 -12.32
N CYS A 30 -3.65 -9.12 -11.18
CA CYS A 30 -5.01 -9.54 -10.87
C CYS A 30 -5.97 -8.44 -11.32
N GLN A 31 -7.00 -8.75 -12.12
CA GLN A 31 -7.81 -7.71 -12.76
C GLN A 31 -9.30 -8.06 -12.87
N THR A 32 -10.16 -7.04 -12.77
CA THR A 32 -11.62 -7.08 -12.98
C THR A 32 -12.09 -5.83 -13.73
N LEU A 33 -13.24 -5.86 -14.40
CA LEU A 33 -13.87 -4.63 -14.90
C LEU A 33 -14.68 -3.92 -13.81
N THR A 34 -14.94 -2.63 -14.03
CA THR A 34 -16.02 -1.89 -13.38
C THR A 34 -17.39 -2.41 -13.81
N ASP A 35 -18.42 -2.20 -12.99
CA ASP A 35 -19.77 -2.72 -13.22
C ASP A 35 -20.34 -2.26 -14.58
N ASN A 36 -19.96 -1.06 -15.01
CA ASN A 36 -20.34 -0.50 -16.31
C ASN A 36 -19.34 -0.77 -17.44
N GLY A 37 -18.29 -1.57 -17.21
CA GLY A 37 -17.27 -1.94 -18.18
C GLY A 37 -16.35 -0.82 -18.65
N GLN A 38 -16.43 0.38 -18.08
CA GLN A 38 -15.67 1.55 -18.55
C GLN A 38 -14.20 1.54 -18.14
N ALA A 39 -13.83 0.81 -17.09
CA ALA A 39 -12.44 0.67 -16.67
C ALA A 39 -12.12 -0.76 -16.22
N LEU A 40 -10.86 -1.14 -16.40
CA LEU A 40 -10.25 -2.34 -15.85
C LEU A 40 -9.45 -1.95 -14.61
N VAL A 41 -9.84 -2.51 -13.48
CA VAL A 41 -9.11 -2.40 -12.21
C VAL A 41 -8.06 -3.51 -12.17
N MET A 42 -6.81 -3.14 -11.91
CA MET A 42 -5.68 -4.06 -11.91
C MET A 42 -4.90 -3.92 -10.59
N LEU A 43 -4.59 -5.06 -9.98
CA LEU A 43 -3.86 -5.18 -8.73
C LEU A 43 -2.57 -5.97 -8.93
N LYS A 44 -1.50 -5.50 -8.30
CA LYS A 44 -0.22 -6.21 -8.17
C LYS A 44 0.36 -5.90 -6.79
N ASN A 45 1.42 -6.60 -6.40
CA ASN A 45 2.01 -6.48 -5.07
C ASN A 45 2.22 -5.01 -4.66
N ASN A 46 1.39 -4.52 -3.74
CA ASN A 46 1.38 -3.14 -3.25
C ASN A 46 1.15 -2.04 -4.30
N THR A 47 0.55 -2.38 -5.44
CA THR A 47 0.31 -1.45 -6.55
C THR A 47 -1.08 -1.66 -7.12
N ILE A 48 -1.72 -0.55 -7.48
CA ILE A 48 -3.01 -0.52 -8.16
C ILE A 48 -2.85 0.25 -9.47
N GLY A 49 -3.50 -0.24 -10.52
CA GLY A 49 -3.58 0.40 -11.82
C GLY A 49 -5.00 0.35 -12.36
N ILE A 50 -5.41 1.42 -13.03
CA ILE A 50 -6.72 1.55 -13.66
C ILE A 50 -6.50 1.80 -15.14
N PHE A 51 -7.13 0.99 -15.99
CA PHE A 51 -7.05 1.12 -17.44
C PHE A 51 -8.44 1.42 -18.01
N GLY A 52 -8.64 2.62 -18.55
CA GLY A 52 -9.87 3.00 -19.21
C GLY A 52 -10.13 2.16 -20.46
N GLN A 53 -11.36 1.72 -20.66
CA GLN A 53 -11.75 0.94 -21.85
C GLN A 53 -12.23 1.82 -23.00
N LEU A 54 -12.71 3.03 -22.69
CA LEU A 54 -13.16 4.01 -23.67
C LEU A 54 -11.97 4.64 -24.40
N GLN A 55 -12.13 4.85 -25.71
CA GLN A 55 -11.19 5.65 -26.48
C GLN A 55 -11.34 7.13 -26.14
N GLY A 56 -10.21 7.83 -26.16
CA GLY A 56 -10.13 9.25 -25.87
C GLY A 56 -9.36 9.52 -24.58
N CYS A 57 -8.71 10.67 -24.53
CA CYS A 57 -7.97 11.14 -23.37
C CYS A 57 -8.81 12.16 -22.60
N PRO A 58 -9.33 11.82 -21.41
CA PRO A 58 -10.19 12.70 -20.61
C PRO A 58 -9.55 14.06 -20.33
N ASN A 59 -8.22 14.05 -20.15
CA ASN A 59 -7.42 15.23 -19.86
C ASN A 59 -6.51 15.62 -21.05
N GLY A 60 -6.80 15.17 -22.27
CA GLY A 60 -5.93 15.33 -23.43
C GLY A 60 -4.74 14.34 -23.47
N PRO A 61 -4.07 14.20 -24.64
CA PRO A 61 -2.98 13.25 -24.80
C PRO A 61 -1.71 13.76 -24.11
N GLN A 62 -1.47 13.30 -22.87
CA GLN A 62 -0.33 13.70 -22.06
C GLN A 62 -0.03 12.69 -20.96
N GLU A 63 1.18 12.79 -20.42
CA GLU A 63 1.57 12.15 -19.17
C GLU A 63 1.37 13.15 -18.02
N LEU A 64 0.55 12.81 -17.04
CA LEU A 64 0.31 13.64 -15.86
C LEU A 64 0.93 13.00 -14.63
N MET A 65 2.07 13.55 -14.21
CA MET A 65 2.73 13.18 -12.95
C MET A 65 1.97 13.79 -11.76
N GLY A 66 1.73 12.98 -10.72
CA GLY A 66 1.05 13.44 -9.50
C GLY A 66 -0.48 13.41 -9.58
N SER A 67 -1.02 12.63 -10.52
CA SER A 67 -2.44 12.27 -10.54
C SER A 67 -2.81 11.47 -9.29
N ARG A 68 -4.11 11.33 -9.03
CA ARG A 68 -4.60 10.58 -7.88
C ARG A 68 -5.86 9.83 -8.27
N ILE A 69 -5.92 8.57 -7.85
CA ILE A 69 -7.16 7.82 -7.83
C ILE A 69 -7.70 7.77 -6.41
N ASN A 70 -9.01 7.67 -6.26
CA ASN A 70 -9.66 7.44 -4.97
C ASN A 70 -10.38 6.09 -5.01
N VAL A 71 -10.06 5.19 -4.07
CA VAL A 71 -10.75 3.91 -3.92
C VAL A 71 -11.35 3.83 -2.52
N ASN A 72 -12.68 3.81 -2.44
CA ASN A 72 -13.41 3.76 -1.16
C ASN A 72 -12.99 4.85 -0.16
N GLY A 73 -12.68 6.05 -0.64
CA GLY A 73 -12.17 7.16 0.18
C GLY A 73 -10.64 7.16 0.38
N ASN A 74 -9.92 6.15 -0.10
CA ASN A 74 -8.47 6.07 -0.02
C ASN A 74 -7.82 6.69 -1.26
N LEU A 75 -7.18 7.84 -1.07
CA LEU A 75 -6.40 8.50 -2.12
C LEU A 75 -5.09 7.75 -2.36
N VAL A 76 -4.83 7.39 -3.60
CA VAL A 76 -3.59 6.76 -4.05
C VAL A 76 -2.92 7.68 -5.08
N PRO A 77 -1.72 8.20 -4.77
CA PRO A 77 -0.88 8.89 -5.76
C PRO A 77 -0.55 7.99 -6.96
N THR A 78 -0.74 8.52 -8.16
CA THR A 78 -0.58 7.81 -9.42
C THR A 78 0.07 8.71 -10.47
N SER A 79 0.49 8.10 -11.58
CA SER A 79 0.77 8.80 -12.82
C SER A 79 -0.26 8.40 -13.86
N GLN A 80 -0.80 9.37 -14.58
CA GLN A 80 -1.70 9.13 -15.69
C GLN A 80 -0.91 9.13 -17.01
N LEU A 81 -1.20 8.16 -17.87
CA LEU A 81 -0.73 8.07 -19.24
C LEU A 81 -1.92 8.01 -20.18
N CYS A 82 -1.96 8.87 -21.19
CA CYS A 82 -2.86 8.71 -22.31
C CYS A 82 -2.17 9.17 -23.59
N ASN A 83 -1.68 8.22 -24.38
CA ASN A 83 -0.89 8.52 -25.58
C ASN A 83 -1.02 7.38 -26.61
N GLN A 84 -0.21 7.44 -27.67
CA GLN A 84 -0.22 6.40 -28.71
C GLN A 84 0.14 5.01 -28.16
N GLN A 85 0.99 4.90 -27.13
CA GLN A 85 1.38 3.62 -26.54
C GLN A 85 0.21 2.93 -25.83
N THR A 86 -0.69 3.71 -25.23
CA THR A 86 -1.91 3.20 -24.60
C THR A 86 -3.09 3.09 -25.58
N GLY A 87 -2.86 3.35 -26.88
CA GLY A 87 -3.91 3.40 -27.89
C GLY A 87 -4.93 4.51 -27.65
N PHE A 88 -4.48 5.64 -27.07
CA PHE A 88 -5.33 6.76 -26.63
C PHE A 88 -6.42 6.34 -25.64
N LYS A 89 -6.11 5.39 -24.78
CA LYS A 89 -6.90 5.05 -23.60
C LYS A 89 -6.17 5.53 -22.36
N ALA A 90 -6.92 6.11 -21.43
CA ALA A 90 -6.34 6.62 -20.20
C ALA A 90 -5.91 5.47 -19.27
N VAL A 91 -4.74 5.59 -18.69
CA VAL A 91 -4.18 4.62 -17.75
C VAL A 91 -3.66 5.38 -16.54
N GLU A 92 -4.04 4.96 -15.34
CA GLU A 92 -3.50 5.49 -14.07
C GLU A 92 -2.81 4.36 -13.35
N VAL A 93 -1.55 4.53 -12.93
CA VAL A 93 -0.83 3.49 -12.18
C VAL A 93 -0.10 4.10 -10.99
N GLU A 94 -0.16 3.43 -9.86
CA GLU A 94 0.71 3.71 -8.72
C GLU A 94 2.15 3.29 -9.09
N GLY A 95 2.99 4.26 -9.44
CA GLY A 95 4.34 4.03 -9.97
C GLY A 95 5.39 3.69 -8.91
N GLY A 96 5.01 3.03 -7.81
CA GLY A 96 5.87 2.78 -6.65
C GLY A 96 6.10 3.99 -5.74
N GLN A 97 5.35 5.07 -5.93
CA GLN A 97 5.44 6.32 -5.16
C GLN A 97 4.78 6.20 -3.79
N ALA A 98 3.73 5.40 -3.66
CA ALA A 98 2.90 5.31 -2.46
C ALA A 98 2.35 3.89 -2.23
N PRO A 99 3.22 2.87 -2.10
CA PRO A 99 2.78 1.48 -1.95
C PRO A 99 1.95 1.22 -0.68
N ALA A 100 2.11 2.06 0.36
CA ALA A 100 1.26 2.00 1.55
C ALA A 100 -0.19 2.45 1.27
N ALA A 101 -0.37 3.49 0.44
CA ALA A 101 -1.70 3.98 0.05
C ALA A 101 -2.41 2.97 -0.85
N ALA A 102 -1.69 2.39 -1.83
CA ALA A 102 -2.20 1.32 -2.66
C ALA A 102 -2.61 0.08 -1.85
N ARG A 103 -1.79 -0.33 -0.86
CA ARG A 103 -2.19 -1.41 0.07
C ARG A 103 -3.48 -1.11 0.80
N LYS A 104 -3.65 0.11 1.32
CA LYS A 104 -4.87 0.51 2.05
C LYS A 104 -6.09 0.50 1.13
N ALA A 105 -5.94 0.99 -0.10
CA ALA A 105 -6.98 0.91 -1.12
C ALA A 105 -7.35 -0.55 -1.44
N ILE A 106 -6.37 -1.42 -1.71
CA ILE A 106 -6.59 -2.85 -1.98
C ILE A 106 -7.27 -3.54 -0.79
N ALA A 107 -6.85 -3.20 0.43
CA ALA A 107 -7.47 -3.70 1.65
C ALA A 107 -8.96 -3.34 1.73
N SER A 108 -9.30 -2.10 1.38
CA SER A 108 -10.69 -1.65 1.36
C SER A 108 -11.54 -2.40 0.33
N ILE A 109 -10.97 -2.77 -0.84
CA ILE A 109 -11.70 -3.54 -1.87
C ILE A 109 -12.09 -4.92 -1.33
N ALA A 110 -11.19 -5.57 -0.61
CA ALA A 110 -11.48 -6.89 -0.03
C ALA A 110 -12.52 -6.84 1.09
N GLY A 111 -12.61 -5.70 1.79
CA GLY A 111 -13.45 -5.54 2.98
C GLY A 111 -14.94 -5.29 2.69
N GLN A 112 -15.32 -5.06 1.43
CA GLN A 112 -16.70 -4.73 1.06
C GLN A 112 -17.09 -5.31 -0.30
N GLU A 113 -18.37 -5.63 -0.49
CA GLU A 113 -18.84 -6.25 -1.74
C GLU A 113 -18.78 -5.32 -2.95
N THR A 114 -19.02 -4.02 -2.76
CA THR A 114 -19.01 -3.03 -3.84
C THR A 114 -18.02 -1.94 -3.50
N SER A 115 -17.09 -1.64 -4.40
CA SER A 115 -16.11 -0.57 -4.25
C SER A 115 -16.45 0.62 -5.14
N THR A 116 -16.18 1.82 -4.64
CA THR A 116 -16.22 3.07 -5.41
C THR A 116 -14.82 3.45 -5.87
N LEU A 117 -14.73 3.90 -7.11
CA LEU A 117 -13.48 4.31 -7.76
C LEU A 117 -13.69 5.70 -8.37
N GLN A 118 -12.93 6.70 -7.95
CA GLN A 118 -12.85 7.98 -8.65
C GLN A 118 -11.56 8.04 -9.43
N VAL A 119 -11.69 8.18 -10.75
CA VAL A 119 -10.59 8.12 -11.72
C VAL A 119 -11.03 8.79 -13.00
N PHE A 120 -10.11 9.40 -13.75
CA PHE A 120 -10.41 10.04 -15.04
C PHE A 120 -11.51 11.12 -14.97
N GLY A 121 -11.70 11.75 -13.81
CA GLY A 121 -12.76 12.73 -13.59
C GLY A 121 -14.16 12.13 -13.42
N ALA A 122 -14.29 10.80 -13.35
CA ALA A 122 -15.55 10.10 -13.15
C ALA A 122 -15.54 9.27 -11.87
N GLN A 123 -16.74 8.96 -11.36
CA GLN A 123 -16.94 7.97 -10.31
C GLN A 123 -17.53 6.70 -10.93
N LEU A 124 -16.84 5.58 -10.72
CA LEU A 124 -17.19 4.23 -11.16
C LEU A 124 -17.41 3.34 -9.95
N THR A 125 -18.10 2.22 -10.16
CA THR A 125 -18.24 1.16 -9.15
C THR A 125 -17.75 -0.16 -9.71
N PHE A 126 -17.29 -1.04 -8.83
CA PHE A 126 -16.94 -2.40 -9.19
C PHE A 126 -17.20 -3.36 -8.04
N THR A 127 -17.62 -4.56 -8.40
CA THR A 127 -17.91 -5.63 -7.44
C THR A 127 -16.63 -6.38 -7.05
N ARG A 128 -16.50 -6.71 -5.75
CA ARG A 128 -15.40 -7.51 -5.20
C ARG A 128 -15.45 -8.95 -5.70
N GLY A 129 -16.62 -9.60 -5.66
CA GLY A 129 -16.82 -10.94 -6.21
C GLY A 129 -15.76 -11.97 -5.76
N ASP A 130 -15.17 -12.70 -6.70
CA ASP A 130 -14.24 -13.81 -6.44
C ASP A 130 -12.77 -13.40 -6.17
N MET A 131 -12.52 -12.10 -5.93
CA MET A 131 -11.17 -11.54 -5.70
C MET A 131 -10.34 -12.33 -4.69
N MET A 132 -10.95 -12.71 -3.57
CA MET A 132 -10.24 -13.38 -2.47
C MET A 132 -9.76 -14.77 -2.85
N THR A 133 -10.47 -15.41 -3.78
CA THR A 133 -10.15 -16.75 -4.29
C THR A 133 -9.12 -16.68 -5.41
N VAL A 134 -9.26 -15.72 -6.33
CA VAL A 134 -8.41 -15.62 -7.52
C VAL A 134 -7.10 -14.88 -7.26
N CYS A 135 -7.12 -13.90 -6.36
CA CYS A 135 -6.03 -12.96 -6.16
C CYS A 135 -5.37 -12.99 -4.78
N PRO A 136 -5.35 -14.12 -4.03
CA PRO A 136 -4.94 -14.11 -2.61
C PRO A 136 -3.56 -13.50 -2.40
N LYS A 137 -2.61 -13.73 -3.32
CA LYS A 137 -1.24 -13.15 -3.27
C LYS A 137 -1.15 -11.62 -3.37
N TYR A 138 -2.12 -10.99 -4.02
CA TYR A 138 -2.17 -9.52 -4.21
C TYR A 138 -2.96 -8.84 -3.10
N VAL A 139 -3.58 -9.65 -2.25
CA VAL A 139 -4.48 -9.30 -1.18
C VAL A 139 -3.88 -9.71 0.17
N SER A 140 -2.66 -10.27 0.18
CA SER A 140 -1.91 -10.82 1.33
C SER A 140 -1.66 -9.86 2.50
N GLY A 141 -2.09 -8.62 2.43
CA GLY A 141 -2.25 -7.76 3.60
C GLY A 141 -3.48 -8.09 4.46
N LEU A 142 -4.43 -8.90 3.96
CA LEU A 142 -5.68 -9.28 4.64
C LEU A 142 -5.71 -10.71 5.17
N ALA A 143 -4.77 -11.58 4.78
CA ALA A 143 -4.61 -12.87 5.48
C ALA A 143 -4.12 -12.69 6.94
N ALA A 144 -3.65 -11.48 7.29
CA ALA A 144 -3.43 -11.06 8.67
C ALA A 144 -4.69 -10.48 9.35
N SER A 145 -5.77 -10.19 8.63
CA SER A 145 -6.98 -9.53 9.15
C SER A 145 -8.18 -10.47 9.38
N ALA A 146 -8.05 -11.77 9.11
CA ALA A 146 -8.97 -12.80 9.62
C ALA A 146 -8.29 -13.57 10.76
N GLY A 147 -8.00 -12.88 11.87
CA GLY A 147 -7.44 -13.53 13.06
C GLY A 147 -6.28 -12.83 13.76
N SER A 148 -6.10 -11.51 13.62
CA SER A 148 -5.56 -10.71 14.73
C SER A 148 -5.96 -9.26 14.51
N ARG A 149 -6.71 -8.69 15.46
CA ARG A 149 -6.75 -7.23 15.62
C ARG A 149 -5.31 -6.83 15.98
N ALA A 150 -4.49 -6.49 14.99
CA ALA A 150 -3.37 -5.61 15.27
C ALA A 150 -4.03 -4.30 15.75
N PRO A 151 -3.91 -3.95 17.02
CA PRO A 151 -4.61 -2.80 17.56
C PRO A 151 -4.10 -1.55 16.84
N GLU A 152 -4.99 -0.60 16.55
CA GLU A 152 -4.57 0.68 15.97
C GLU A 152 -3.54 1.33 16.89
N ILE A 153 -2.26 1.28 16.49
CA ILE A 153 -1.15 1.60 17.39
C ILE A 153 -1.22 3.07 17.78
N ASN A 154 -1.34 3.31 19.08
CA ASN A 154 -1.18 4.63 19.66
C ASN A 154 0.30 5.01 19.62
N LYS A 155 0.69 5.70 18.55
CA LYS A 155 2.09 6.12 18.30
C LYS A 155 2.68 6.94 19.45
N GLY A 156 1.86 7.74 20.14
CA GLY A 156 2.30 8.52 21.29
C GLY A 156 2.64 7.64 22.50
N SER A 157 1.79 6.66 22.81
CA SER A 157 2.04 5.69 23.89
C SER A 157 3.24 4.79 23.59
N VAL A 158 3.37 4.32 22.35
CA VAL A 158 4.49 3.48 21.92
C VAL A 158 5.80 4.26 21.95
N MET A 159 5.85 5.46 21.36
CA MET A 159 7.07 6.29 21.38
C MET A 159 7.49 6.68 22.81
N LYS A 160 6.53 6.94 23.69
CA LYS A 160 6.80 7.19 25.12
C LYS A 160 7.46 5.97 25.76
N ALA A 161 6.91 4.78 25.57
CA ALA A 161 7.46 3.54 26.12
C ALA A 161 8.84 3.18 25.55
N VAL A 162 9.08 3.46 24.27
CA VAL A 162 10.39 3.28 23.63
C VAL A 162 11.45 4.14 24.31
N LYS A 163 11.17 5.45 24.46
CA LYS A 163 12.10 6.38 25.09
C LYS A 163 12.33 6.03 26.56
N GLU A 164 11.27 5.70 27.29
CA GLU A 164 11.37 5.28 28.69
C GLU A 164 12.20 4.00 28.88
N ALA A 165 12.08 3.02 27.97
CA ALA A 165 12.90 1.82 28.01
C ALA A 165 14.36 2.14 27.67
N TYR A 166 14.59 2.98 26.67
CA TYR A 166 15.93 3.33 26.21
C TYR A 166 16.70 4.18 27.24
N THR A 167 16.06 5.15 27.89
CA THR A 167 16.66 5.97 28.96
C THR A 167 16.89 5.19 30.27
N LYS A 168 16.34 3.98 30.42
CA LYS A 168 16.69 3.10 31.55
C LYS A 168 18.00 2.36 31.34
N GLU A 169 18.33 2.05 30.08
CA GLU A 169 19.53 1.31 29.72
C GLU A 169 20.73 2.24 29.45
N TYR A 170 20.46 3.46 28.97
CA TYR A 170 21.50 4.43 28.61
C TYR A 170 21.37 5.73 29.40
N ASP A 171 22.50 6.43 29.56
CA ASP A 171 22.50 7.77 30.11
C ASP A 171 21.69 8.75 29.23
N ARG A 172 21.31 9.88 29.82
CA ARG A 172 20.40 10.85 29.19
C ARG A 172 20.94 11.36 27.85
N ASP A 173 22.24 11.61 27.75
CA ASP A 173 22.83 12.23 26.57
C ASP A 173 22.88 11.21 25.40
N THR A 174 23.20 9.95 25.71
CA THR A 174 23.10 8.83 24.74
C THR A 174 21.65 8.59 24.30
N ALA A 175 20.68 8.66 25.21
CA ALA A 175 19.27 8.45 24.90
C ALA A 175 18.64 9.59 24.08
N GLU A 176 19.07 10.84 24.28
CA GLU A 176 18.62 12.00 23.49
C GLU A 176 19.20 12.01 22.07
N ALA A 177 20.41 11.49 21.88
CA ALA A 177 21.07 11.38 20.59
C ALA A 177 20.58 10.19 19.73
N ALA A 178 19.75 9.31 20.29
CA ALA A 178 19.27 8.11 19.63
C ALA A 178 18.20 8.43 18.55
N ASP A 179 18.35 7.82 17.38
CA ASP A 179 17.39 7.98 16.26
C ASP A 179 16.36 6.85 16.27
N PHE A 180 15.08 7.21 16.44
CA PHE A 180 13.94 6.28 16.48
C PHE A 180 13.11 6.33 15.18
N GLY A 181 13.68 6.81 14.07
CA GLY A 181 12.98 7.03 12.80
C GLY A 181 12.52 5.77 12.06
N SER A 182 13.09 4.61 12.40
CA SER A 182 12.83 3.34 11.72
C SER A 182 12.10 2.35 12.63
N TYR A 183 10.92 1.89 12.22
CA TYR A 183 10.19 0.85 12.93
C TYR A 183 9.43 -0.09 11.99
N LYS A 184 9.21 -1.30 12.46
CA LYS A 184 8.31 -2.29 11.86
C LYS A 184 7.27 -2.73 12.88
N VAL A 185 6.11 -3.14 12.38
CA VAL A 185 5.02 -3.67 13.20
C VAL A 185 4.88 -5.16 12.89
N GLU A 186 4.99 -5.99 13.92
CA GLU A 186 4.93 -7.45 13.83
C GLU A 186 3.89 -7.97 14.82
N GLY A 187 2.66 -8.17 14.34
CA GLY A 187 1.53 -8.58 15.18
C GLY A 187 1.18 -7.53 16.24
N ASN A 188 1.29 -7.90 17.51
CA ASN A 188 1.09 -6.99 18.65
C ASN A 188 2.38 -6.33 19.13
N THR A 189 3.48 -6.39 18.35
CA THR A 189 4.74 -5.76 18.70
C THR A 189 5.17 -4.70 17.70
N VAL A 190 5.85 -3.67 18.20
CA VAL A 190 6.51 -2.64 17.40
C VAL A 190 8.00 -2.71 17.68
N VAL A 191 8.79 -2.94 16.63
CA VAL A 191 10.24 -3.06 16.73
C VAL A 191 10.85 -1.82 16.12
N TYR A 192 11.50 -1.01 16.95
CA TYR A 192 12.31 0.12 16.51
C TYR A 192 13.73 -0.35 16.28
N GLU A 193 14.33 0.08 15.17
CA GLU A 193 15.77 0.04 14.99
C GLU A 193 16.31 1.41 15.38
N VAL A 194 17.14 1.43 16.41
CA VAL A 194 17.63 2.64 17.05
C VAL A 194 19.12 2.74 16.82
N TYR A 195 19.56 3.79 16.14
CA TYR A 195 20.98 4.02 15.98
C TYR A 195 21.53 4.66 17.26
N ASN A 196 22.45 3.96 17.92
CA ASN A 196 23.14 4.43 19.10
C ASN A 196 24.44 5.14 18.72
N ALA A 197 24.40 6.47 18.68
CA ALA A 197 25.55 7.27 18.25
C ALA A 197 26.77 7.12 19.17
N GLY A 198 26.54 6.93 20.48
CA GLY A 198 27.61 6.76 21.48
C GLY A 198 28.43 5.48 21.25
N TYR A 199 27.76 4.41 20.83
CA TYR A 199 28.38 3.10 20.61
C TYR A 199 28.55 2.73 19.13
N ARG A 200 28.11 3.60 18.20
CA ARG A 200 28.13 3.38 16.73
C ARG A 200 27.53 2.05 16.29
N THR A 201 26.53 1.59 17.04
CA THR A 201 25.86 0.30 16.86
C THR A 201 24.35 0.52 16.75
N TYR A 202 23.65 -0.52 16.32
CA TYR A 202 22.19 -0.50 16.29
C TYR A 202 21.65 -1.30 17.46
N ASP A 203 20.64 -0.73 18.11
CA ASP A 203 19.83 -1.40 19.11
C ASP A 203 18.44 -1.65 18.55
N LYS A 204 17.75 -2.64 19.11
CA LYS A 204 16.33 -2.85 18.87
C LYS A 204 15.55 -2.46 20.11
N VAL A 205 14.46 -1.73 19.93
CA VAL A 205 13.48 -1.56 21.02
C VAL A 205 12.20 -2.27 20.62
N VAL A 206 11.88 -3.33 21.36
CA VAL A 206 10.68 -4.14 21.14
C VAL A 206 9.61 -3.70 22.12
N VAL A 207 8.53 -3.14 21.59
CA VAL A 207 7.37 -2.68 22.34
C VAL A 207 6.23 -3.66 22.16
N THR A 208 5.63 -4.11 23.25
CA THR A 208 4.40 -4.90 23.23
C THR A 208 3.20 -3.96 23.33
N VAL A 209 2.21 -4.18 22.47
CA VAL A 209 1.01 -3.36 22.34
C VAL A 209 -0.21 -4.16 22.80
N GLY A 210 -1.00 -3.57 23.70
CA GLY A 210 -2.25 -4.13 24.19
C GLY A 210 -3.38 -3.98 23.19
N ALA A 211 -4.50 -4.67 23.42
CA ALA A 211 -5.66 -4.64 22.52
C ALA A 211 -6.27 -3.24 22.31
N ASP A 212 -5.96 -2.27 23.17
CA ASP A 212 -6.36 -0.86 23.09
C ASP A 212 -5.37 0.02 22.28
N GLY A 213 -4.32 -0.58 21.70
CA GLY A 213 -3.31 0.12 20.90
C GLY A 213 -2.21 0.78 21.71
N LYS A 214 -2.24 0.70 23.05
CA LYS A 214 -1.23 1.32 23.91
C LYS A 214 -0.09 0.35 24.23
N ALA A 215 1.07 0.91 24.55
CA ALA A 215 2.20 0.13 25.01
C ALA A 215 1.91 -0.48 26.38
N THR A 216 2.05 -1.80 26.50
CA THR A 216 1.96 -2.53 27.77
C THR A 216 3.33 -2.90 28.33
N GLY A 217 4.37 -2.82 27.50
CA GLY A 217 5.76 -3.04 27.89
C GLY A 217 6.72 -2.71 26.76
N ALA A 218 7.97 -2.41 27.10
CA ALA A 218 9.04 -2.17 26.15
C ALA A 218 10.36 -2.71 26.71
N ARG A 219 11.22 -3.24 25.84
CA ARG A 219 12.56 -3.71 26.20
C ARG A 219 13.56 -3.36 25.11
N VAL A 220 14.81 -3.13 25.50
CA VAL A 220 15.92 -2.94 24.58
C VAL A 220 16.59 -4.29 24.33
N GLU A 221 16.87 -4.59 23.07
CA GLU A 221 17.62 -5.75 22.59
C GLU A 221 18.86 -5.24 21.86
N TYR A 222 20.04 -5.50 22.43
CA TYR A 222 21.31 -5.10 21.86
C TYR A 222 21.62 -5.93 20.60
N MET A 223 21.85 -5.30 19.44
CA MET A 223 22.14 -6.04 18.19
C MET A 223 23.62 -6.29 17.92
N GLY A 224 24.52 -5.88 18.82
CA GLY A 224 25.88 -6.40 18.87
C GLY A 224 26.97 -5.37 19.11
N GLN A 225 28.01 -5.85 19.80
CA GLN A 225 29.41 -5.51 19.59
C GLN A 225 29.93 -6.40 18.46
#